data_AF-A0A7X7MB59-F1
#
_entry.id   AF-A0A7X7MB59-F1
#
_cell.length_a   1.000
_cell.length_b   1.000
_cell.length_c   1.000
_cell.angle_alpha   90.00
_cell.angle_beta   90.00
_cell.angle_gamma   90.00
#
_symmetry.space_group_name_H-M   'P 1'
#
loop_
_entity.id
_entity.type
_entity.pdbx_description
1 polymer ?
#
loop_
_entity_poly.entity_id
_entity_poly.type
_entity_poly.pdbx_seq_one_letter_code
_entity_poly.pdbx_strand_id
1 'polypeptide(L)' 'MKKTNSGKKADDRVALSTESLREDFNWHLRYSLAKDRFSATDRDRYVALATAVRDRIIERWILTQQRHHRND' A
#
# COMPACT_ATOMS: atom_id res chain seq x y z
N MET A 1 28.47 -22.20 -2.35
CA MET A 1 27.06 -21.87 -2.64
C MET A 1 26.65 -20.66 -1.83
N LYS A 2 26.36 -19.53 -2.50
CA LYS A 2 25.81 -18.33 -1.83
C LYS A 2 24.36 -18.65 -1.43
N LYS A 3 24.06 -18.67 -0.13
CA LYS A 3 22.67 -18.67 0.35
C LYS A 3 22.08 -17.31 -0.06
N THR A 4 21.26 -17.30 -1.11
CA THR A 4 20.40 -16.17 -1.42
C THR A 4 19.39 -16.07 -0.29
N ASN A 5 19.69 -15.22 0.69
CA ASN A 5 18.71 -14.84 1.69
C ASN A 5 17.61 -14.09 0.94
N SER A 6 16.56 -14.82 0.54
CA SER A 6 15.31 -14.26 0.05
C SER A 6 14.64 -13.56 1.23
N GLY A 7 15.21 -12.42 1.63
CA GLY A 7 14.53 -11.48 2.50
C GLY A 7 13.21 -11.15 1.82
N LYS A 8 12.10 -11.35 2.53
CA LYS A 8 10.75 -10.95 2.10
C LYS A 8 10.86 -9.66 1.30
N LYS A 9 10.59 -9.71 -0.01
CA LYS A 9 10.48 -8.48 -0.79
C LYS A 9 9.38 -7.65 -0.12
N ALA A 10 9.70 -6.40 0.21
CA ALA A 10 8.69 -5.46 0.66
C ALA A 10 7.59 -5.41 -0.40
N ASP A 11 6.32 -5.34 -0.01
CA ASP A 11 5.24 -5.20 -0.98
C ASP A 11 5.44 -3.85 -1.71
N ASP A 12 5.83 -3.94 -2.99
CA ASP A 12 6.19 -2.78 -3.81
C ASP A 12 5.02 -1.78 -3.91
N ARG A 13 3.76 -2.23 -3.73
CA ARG A 13 2.57 -1.37 -3.76
C ARG A 13 2.49 -0.40 -2.58
N VAL A 14 3.02 -0.79 -1.42
CA VAL A 14 3.05 0.05 -0.20
C VAL A 14 4.40 0.73 0.02
N ALA A 15 5.25 0.77 -1.01
CA ALA A 15 6.47 1.55 -0.98
C ALA A 15 6.18 3.06 -0.76
N LEU A 16 7.20 3.82 -0.35
CA LEU A 16 7.10 5.27 -0.11
C LEU A 16 7.39 6.11 -1.35
N SER A 17 7.58 5.48 -2.51
CA SER A 17 7.82 6.22 -3.75
C SER A 17 6.52 6.84 -4.27
N THR A 18 6.65 7.97 -4.93
CA THR A 18 5.51 8.62 -5.60
C THR A 18 4.87 7.72 -6.65
N GLU A 19 5.66 6.87 -7.33
CA GLU A 19 5.14 5.94 -8.33
C GLU A 19 4.28 4.85 -7.69
N SER A 20 4.77 4.21 -6.62
CA SER A 20 3.96 3.20 -5.90
C SER A 20 2.66 3.78 -5.35
N LEU A 21 2.68 5.04 -4.89
CA LEU A 21 1.47 5.71 -4.38
C LEU A 21 0.46 5.96 -5.50
N ARG A 22 0.95 6.34 -6.69
CA ARG A 22 0.11 6.53 -7.88
C ARG A 22 -0.49 5.20 -8.35
N GLU A 23 0.30 4.13 -8.40
CA GLU A 23 -0.16 2.81 -8.80
C GLU A 23 -1.24 2.28 -7.86
N ASP A 24 -1.01 2.39 -6.56
CA ASP A 24 -1.92 1.94 -5.52
C ASP A 24 -3.22 2.78 -5.47
N PHE A 25 -3.10 4.10 -5.65
CA PHE A 25 -4.25 4.98 -5.85
C PHE A 25 -5.11 4.52 -7.03
N ASN A 26 -4.50 4.27 -8.19
CA ASN A 26 -5.21 3.82 -9.39
C ASN A 26 -5.84 2.44 -9.18
N TRP A 27 -5.18 1.58 -8.41
CA TRP A 27 -5.71 0.27 -8.05
C TRP A 27 -6.99 0.41 -7.23
N HIS A 28 -7.01 1.24 -6.18
CA HIS A 28 -8.21 1.47 -5.38
C HIS A 28 -9.32 2.15 -6.16
N LEU A 29 -8.99 3.13 -7.00
CA LEU A 29 -9.98 3.78 -7.84
C LEU A 29 -10.69 2.76 -8.75
N ARG A 30 -9.92 1.87 -9.38
CA ARG A 30 -10.46 0.90 -10.35
C ARG A 30 -11.08 -0.33 -9.72
N TYR A 31 -10.41 -0.94 -8.75
CA TYR A 31 -10.81 -2.25 -8.22
C TYR A 31 -11.59 -2.16 -6.91
N SER A 32 -11.36 -1.13 -6.09
CA SER A 32 -12.14 -0.93 -4.86
C SER A 32 -13.41 -0.11 -5.10
N LEU A 33 -13.35 0.92 -5.95
CA LEU A 33 -14.49 1.82 -6.20
C LEU A 33 -15.19 1.56 -7.54
N ALA A 34 -14.68 0.65 -8.38
CA ALA A 34 -15.21 0.38 -9.72
C ALA A 34 -15.31 1.67 -10.56
N LYS A 35 -14.35 2.58 -10.40
CA LYS A 35 -14.28 3.85 -11.13
C LYS A 35 -13.12 3.88 -12.10
N ASP A 36 -13.35 4.54 -13.22
CA ASP A 36 -12.31 4.93 -14.16
C ASP A 36 -12.05 6.45 -14.05
N ARG A 37 -11.04 6.94 -14.76
CA ARG A 37 -10.63 8.35 -14.74
C ARG A 37 -11.71 9.34 -15.19
N PHE A 38 -12.68 8.88 -15.99
CA PHE A 38 -13.78 9.68 -16.55
C PHE A 38 -15.02 9.66 -15.66
N SER A 39 -15.25 8.56 -14.92
CA SER A 39 -16.41 8.40 -14.04
C SER A 39 -16.15 8.74 -12.56
N ALA A 40 -14.89 8.93 -12.17
CA ALA A 40 -14.49 9.25 -10.80
C ALA A 40 -14.83 10.71 -10.41
N THR A 41 -15.60 10.86 -9.35
CA THR A 41 -15.82 12.15 -8.68
C THR A 41 -14.64 12.52 -7.79
N ASP A 42 -14.57 13.76 -7.32
CA ASP A 42 -13.52 14.18 -6.38
C ASP A 42 -13.59 13.42 -5.05
N ARG A 43 -14.80 13.01 -4.63
CA ARG A 43 -14.98 12.14 -3.47
C ARG A 43 -14.36 10.76 -3.69
N ASP A 44 -14.53 10.18 -4.87
CA ASP A 44 -13.96 8.86 -5.20
C ASP A 44 -12.43 8.94 -5.21
N ARG A 45 -11.88 10.00 -5.79
CA ARG A 45 -10.43 10.27 -5.77
C ARG A 45 -9.92 10.43 -4.35
N TYR A 46 -10.60 11.20 -3.51
CA TYR A 46 -10.23 11.33 -2.10
C TYR A 46 -10.21 9.98 -1.38
N VAL A 47 -11.26 9.17 -1.53
CA VAL A 47 -11.38 7.85 -0.88
C VAL A 47 -10.29 6.89 -1.35
N ALA A 48 -10.00 6.86 -2.66
CA ALA A 48 -8.94 6.03 -3.22
C ALA A 48 -7.56 6.42 -2.66
N LEU A 49 -7.26 7.73 -2.58
CA LEU A 49 -6.00 8.21 -2.04
C LEU A 49 -5.87 7.95 -0.54
N ALA A 50 -6.91 8.24 0.24
CA ALA A 50 -6.92 7.98 1.68
C ALA A 50 -6.72 6.48 1.98
N THR A 51 -7.25 5.61 1.13
CA THR A 51 -7.06 4.17 1.24
C THR A 51 -5.63 3.74 0.91
N ALA A 52 -5.04 4.24 -0.19
CA ALA A 52 -3.63 3.96 -0.52
C ALA A 52 -2.66 4.44 0.58
N VAL A 53 -2.96 5.57 1.23
CA VAL A 53 -2.19 6.06 2.39
C VAL A 53 -2.38 5.14 3.62
N ARG A 54 -3.61 4.70 3.87
CA ARG A 54 -3.94 3.78 4.97
C ARG A 54 -3.15 2.48 4.87
N ASP A 55 -3.07 1.88 3.69
CA ASP A 55 -2.37 0.59 3.49
C ASP A 55 -0.88 0.69 3.87
N ARG A 56 -0.24 1.82 3.56
CA ARG A 56 1.15 2.12 3.97
C ARG A 56 1.32 2.26 5.48
N ILE A 57 0.32 2.82 6.17
CA ILE A 57 0.34 2.96 7.63
C ILE A 57 0.16 1.59 8.28
N ILE A 58 -0.80 0.80 7.78
CA ILE A 58 -1.10 -0.55 8.29
C ILE A 58 0.13 -1.45 8.19
N GLU A 59 0.82 -1.46 7.04
CA GLU A 59 2.03 -2.29 6.85
C GLU A 59 3.08 -1.99 7.94
N ARG A 60 3.35 -0.70 8.21
CA ARG A 60 4.32 -0.31 9.25
C ARG A 60 3.84 -0.60 10.66
N TRP A 61 2.55 -0.44 10.90
CA TRP A 61 1.96 -0.76 12.19
C TRP A 61 2.09 -2.25 12.49
N ILE A 62 1.83 -3.12 11.51
CA ILE A 62 2.03 -4.58 11.62
C ILE A 62 3.49 -4.89 11.94
N LEU A 63 4.45 -4.28 11.24
CA LEU A 63 5.88 -4.46 11.52
C LEU A 63 6.25 -4.02 12.94
N THR A 64 5.65 -2.94 13.42
CA THR A 64 5.84 -2.45 14.80
C THR A 64 5.31 -3.46 15.81
N GLN A 65 4.08 -3.96 15.62
CA GLN A 65 3.49 -4.98 16.49
C GLN A 65 4.32 -6.27 16.53
N GLN A 66 4.79 -6.74 15.36
CA GLN A 66 5.68 -7.91 15.28
C GLN A 66 7.00 -7.71 16.02
N ARG A 67 7.54 -6.49 16.03
CA ARG A 67 8.78 -6.19 16.78
C ARG A 67 8.55 -6.27 18.28
N HIS A 68 7.43 -5.74 18.79
CA HIS A 68 7.07 -5.86 20.20
C HIS A 68 6.92 -7.33 20.60
N HIS A 69 6.15 -8.11 19.83
CA HIS A 69 5.94 -9.55 20.09
C HIS A 69 7.20 -10.42 20.04
N ARG A 70 8.28 -9.98 19.38
CA ARG A 70 9.56 -10.72 19.33
C ARG A 70 10.51 -10.36 20.46
N ASN A 71 10.32 -9.19 21.07
CA ASN A 71 11.15 -8.67 22.14
C ASN A 71 10.58 -8.98 23.53
N ASP A 72 9.32 -9.42 23.57
CA ASP A 72 8.67 -10.10 24.69
C ASP A 72 8.89 -11.62 24.54
#